data_AF-A0A0Q5C7C6-F1
#
_entry.id   AF-A0A0Q5C7C6-F1
#
_cell.length_a   1.000
_cell.length_b   1.000
_cell.length_c   1.000
_cell.angle_alpha   90.00
_cell.angle_beta   90.00
_cell.angle_gamma   90.00
#
_symmetry.space_group_name_H-M   'P 1'
#
loop_
_entity.id
_entity.type
_entity.pdbx_description
1 polymer ?
#
loop_
_entity_poly.entity_id
_entity_poly.type
_entity_poly.pdbx_seq_one_letter_code
_entity_poly.pdbx_strand_id
1 'polypeptide(L)'
;MRHFSFLSDDYRSRLFHRQPVELTTASPARLLSTALGATLYTPGDRPDLAGSVIRQTARGAISMVLCLEDSIADDVVPMAEDNVVQALRDLDGRDGLPLLFVRVRTAAQITMLAERAGDAIGSLAGFVVPKFHNDDGYGQDFLDALHEVQSARPARAGSLRIMPILESPAMIHAESRTRVLSDIASLLQANRDDVLAVRIGTTDLSSVFGLRRSRDLTIYDVNVVASVIGDIVNILGRGSDGFTITGPVWEHYADTERLLRPQLRLTPFAEAHEENLRRQLLVKNYDGLLREITLDHANGLLGKTVIHPSHVPLVHALSVISHEEYLDAVAITAPGSAGVAASPYRNKMNEMKPHQMWAEKTLLRADAFGVASPEATFVDFLEASML
;
A
#
# COMPACT_ATOMS: atom_id res chain seq x y z
N MET A 1 -6.67 -10.54 11.05
CA MET A 1 -5.61 -10.80 10.04
C MET A 1 -4.26 -10.31 10.57
N ARG A 2 -3.12 -10.87 10.14
CA ARG A 2 -1.78 -10.45 10.60
C ARG A 2 -0.74 -10.66 9.49
N HIS A 3 0.15 -9.69 9.28
CA HIS A 3 1.29 -9.85 8.36
C HIS A 3 2.13 -11.07 8.75
N PHE A 4 2.65 -11.82 7.77
CA PHE A 4 3.46 -13.03 8.00
C PHE A 4 2.77 -14.15 8.79
N SER A 5 1.44 -14.13 8.90
CA SER A 5 0.65 -15.21 9.52
C SER A 5 0.71 -16.54 8.75
N PHE A 6 1.04 -16.49 7.46
CA PHE A 6 1.22 -17.67 6.61
C PHE A 6 2.52 -18.44 6.89
N LEU A 7 3.50 -17.82 7.58
CA LEU A 7 4.71 -18.51 8.01
C LEU A 7 4.40 -19.52 9.14
N SER A 8 5.28 -20.49 9.38
CA SER A 8 5.18 -21.34 10.56
C SER A 8 5.57 -20.58 11.83
N ASP A 9 5.18 -21.09 13.00
CA ASP A 9 5.61 -20.51 14.29
C ASP A 9 7.13 -20.51 14.45
N ASP A 10 7.82 -21.54 13.95
CA ASP A 10 9.28 -21.65 14.00
C ASP A 10 9.95 -20.50 13.22
N TYR A 11 9.52 -20.26 11.97
CA TYR A 11 10.00 -19.12 11.19
C TYR A 11 9.69 -17.79 11.89
N ARG A 12 8.47 -17.61 12.41
CA ARG A 12 8.12 -16.36 13.11
C ARG A 12 8.97 -16.11 14.35
N SER A 13 9.21 -17.13 15.16
CA SER A 13 10.03 -17.02 16.38
C SER A 13 11.50 -16.74 16.08
N ARG A 14 12.03 -17.26 14.96
CA ARG A 14 13.39 -16.96 14.52
C ARG A 14 13.52 -15.56 13.93
N LEU A 15 12.59 -15.17 13.05
CA LEU A 15 12.70 -13.96 12.25
C LEU A 15 12.34 -12.67 12.99
N PHE A 16 11.45 -12.74 13.99
CA PHE A 16 10.95 -11.54 14.67
C PHE A 16 11.46 -11.41 16.10
N HIS A 17 12.06 -10.25 16.41
CA HIS A 17 12.18 -9.75 17.78
C HIS A 17 10.79 -9.39 18.34
N ARG A 18 9.95 -8.76 17.51
CA ARG A 18 8.55 -8.45 17.82
C ARG A 18 7.68 -8.78 16.62
N GLN A 19 6.70 -9.66 16.81
CA GLN A 19 5.79 -10.02 15.73
C GLN A 19 4.82 -8.86 15.42
N PRO A 20 4.31 -8.78 14.16
CA PRO A 20 3.25 -7.85 13.81
C PRO A 20 2.01 -8.07 14.68
N VAL A 21 1.29 -6.98 14.97
CA VAL A 21 0.03 -7.06 15.73
C VAL A 21 -1.10 -7.65 14.88
N GLU A 22 -2.12 -8.16 15.54
CA GLU A 22 -3.34 -8.56 14.85
C GLU A 22 -4.17 -7.33 14.44
N LEU A 23 -4.65 -7.36 13.20
CA LEU A 23 -5.43 -6.31 12.54
C LEU A 23 -6.86 -6.80 12.34
N THR A 24 -7.80 -5.90 12.57
CA THR A 24 -9.23 -6.07 12.24
C THR A 24 -9.71 -4.82 11.52
N THR A 25 -10.87 -4.88 10.87
CA THR A 25 -11.48 -3.68 10.25
C THR A 25 -11.79 -2.57 11.27
N ALA A 26 -11.84 -2.91 12.57
CA ALA A 26 -11.99 -1.97 13.68
C ALA A 26 -10.65 -1.42 14.23
N SER A 27 -9.50 -1.88 13.73
CA SER A 27 -8.20 -1.32 14.14
C SER A 27 -8.10 0.17 13.76
N PRO A 28 -7.28 0.97 14.49
CA PRO A 28 -7.13 2.40 14.20
C PRO A 28 -6.75 2.65 12.74
N ALA A 29 -7.38 3.67 12.12
CA ALA A 29 -7.20 3.96 10.70
C ALA A 29 -5.73 4.17 10.30
N ARG A 30 -4.92 4.83 11.15
CA ARG A 30 -3.48 5.01 10.93
C ARG A 30 -2.70 3.70 10.89
N LEU A 31 -3.08 2.73 11.73
CA LEU A 31 -2.46 1.40 11.71
C LEU A 31 -2.89 0.63 10.47
N LEU A 32 -4.18 0.68 10.10
CA LEU A 32 -4.68 0.03 8.88
C LEU A 32 -4.04 0.59 7.61
N SER A 33 -3.91 1.92 7.51
CA SER A 33 -3.28 2.58 6.36
C SER A 33 -1.81 2.21 6.23
N THR A 34 -1.10 2.13 7.37
CA THR A 34 0.29 1.67 7.45
C THR A 34 0.40 0.19 7.04
N ALA A 35 -0.54 -0.63 7.49
CA ALA A 35 -0.52 -2.07 7.26
C ALA A 35 -1.04 -2.51 5.88
N LEU A 36 -1.44 -1.59 4.99
CA LEU A 36 -1.87 -1.95 3.64
C LEU A 36 -0.81 -2.76 2.90
N GLY A 37 0.48 -2.43 3.07
CA GLY A 37 1.59 -3.17 2.47
C GLY A 37 1.47 -3.25 0.95
N ALA A 38 1.56 -4.46 0.41
CA ALA A 38 1.28 -4.73 -1.00
C ALA A 38 -0.24 -4.83 -1.20
N THR A 39 -0.85 -3.81 -1.81
CA THR A 39 -2.26 -3.90 -2.20
C THR A 39 -2.37 -4.56 -3.57
N LEU A 40 -2.89 -5.80 -3.59
CA LEU A 40 -3.00 -6.59 -4.81
C LEU A 40 -4.29 -6.28 -5.58
N TYR A 41 -4.14 -5.82 -6.82
CA TYR A 41 -5.27 -5.55 -7.72
C TYR A 41 -5.66 -6.82 -8.49
N THR A 42 -6.95 -7.11 -8.54
CA THR A 42 -7.53 -8.23 -9.29
C THR A 42 -8.69 -7.72 -10.15
N PRO A 43 -8.73 -8.03 -11.46
CA PRO A 43 -9.87 -7.68 -12.31
C PRO A 43 -11.18 -8.27 -11.78
N GLY A 44 -12.25 -7.48 -11.76
CA GLY A 44 -13.57 -7.86 -11.24
C GLY A 44 -14.31 -8.89 -12.10
N ASP A 45 -13.87 -9.11 -13.35
CA ASP A 45 -14.41 -10.10 -14.27
C ASP A 45 -13.72 -11.48 -14.16
N ARG A 46 -12.70 -11.60 -13.31
CA ARG A 46 -11.95 -12.85 -13.13
C ARG A 46 -12.86 -13.95 -12.56
N PRO A 47 -12.85 -15.17 -13.10
CA PRO A 47 -13.58 -16.30 -12.51
C PRO A 47 -13.08 -16.62 -11.09
N ASP A 48 -13.98 -17.10 -10.23
CA ASP A 48 -13.67 -17.53 -8.86
C ASP A 48 -12.94 -16.43 -8.03
N LEU A 49 -13.53 -15.23 -7.98
CA LEU A 49 -12.98 -14.10 -7.22
C LEU A 49 -12.81 -14.42 -5.73
N ALA A 50 -13.83 -15.01 -5.09
CA ALA A 50 -13.77 -15.38 -3.68
C ALA A 50 -12.66 -16.39 -3.39
N GLY A 51 -12.54 -17.45 -4.20
CA GLY A 51 -11.44 -18.41 -4.09
C GLY A 51 -10.08 -17.76 -4.36
N SER A 52 -10.01 -16.79 -5.28
CA SER A 52 -8.79 -16.01 -5.52
C SER A 52 -8.38 -15.22 -4.28
N VAL A 53 -9.30 -14.49 -3.65
CA VAL A 53 -9.05 -13.74 -2.41
C VAL A 53 -8.49 -14.68 -1.34
N ILE A 54 -9.17 -15.80 -1.06
CA ILE A 54 -8.74 -16.78 -0.05
C ILE A 54 -7.33 -17.31 -0.36
N ARG A 55 -7.04 -17.67 -1.62
CA ARG A 55 -5.71 -18.15 -2.03
C ARG A 55 -4.63 -17.11 -1.84
N GLN A 56 -4.89 -15.83 -2.15
CA GLN A 56 -3.89 -14.78 -1.98
C GLN A 56 -3.68 -14.43 -0.50
N THR A 57 -4.73 -14.45 0.32
CA THR A 57 -4.62 -14.31 1.77
C THR A 57 -3.75 -15.39 2.39
N ALA A 58 -3.95 -16.65 1.98
CA ALA A 58 -3.10 -17.77 2.40
C ALA A 58 -1.62 -17.61 1.98
N ARG A 59 -1.35 -16.80 0.97
CA ARG A 59 0.00 -16.43 0.50
C ARG A 59 0.51 -15.11 1.09
N GLY A 60 -0.16 -14.58 2.10
CA GLY A 60 0.27 -13.38 2.82
C GLY A 60 -0.22 -12.05 2.28
N ALA A 61 -1.18 -12.02 1.34
CA ALA A 61 -1.82 -10.77 0.94
C ALA A 61 -2.71 -10.25 2.09
N ILE A 62 -2.48 -8.99 2.48
CA ILE A 62 -3.20 -8.32 3.58
C ILE A 62 -4.18 -7.26 3.08
N SER A 63 -4.00 -6.74 1.86
CA SER A 63 -4.97 -5.86 1.21
C SER A 63 -5.16 -6.22 -0.26
N MET A 64 -6.41 -6.16 -0.73
CA MET A 64 -6.79 -6.50 -2.10
C MET A 64 -7.82 -5.52 -2.66
N VAL A 65 -7.73 -5.24 -3.96
CA VAL A 65 -8.69 -4.42 -4.68
C VAL A 65 -9.32 -5.25 -5.79
N LEU A 66 -10.65 -5.40 -5.75
CA LEU A 66 -11.45 -5.92 -6.85
C LEU A 66 -11.74 -4.76 -7.80
N CYS A 67 -11.21 -4.81 -9.01
CA CYS A 67 -11.18 -3.66 -9.90
C CYS A 67 -12.27 -3.72 -10.96
N LEU A 68 -13.18 -2.74 -10.93
CA LEU A 68 -14.24 -2.57 -11.91
C LEU A 68 -13.92 -1.49 -12.96
N GLU A 69 -12.75 -0.86 -12.92
CA GLU A 69 -12.36 0.25 -13.82
C GLU A 69 -11.41 -0.23 -14.93
N ASP A 70 -10.17 0.25 -15.02
CA ASP A 70 -9.26 0.13 -16.18
C ASP A 70 -8.74 -1.30 -16.41
N SER A 71 -8.99 -2.22 -15.47
CA SER A 71 -8.59 -3.62 -15.62
C SER A 71 -9.60 -4.48 -16.39
N ILE A 72 -10.78 -3.93 -16.70
CA ILE A 72 -11.87 -4.63 -17.40
C ILE A 72 -12.42 -3.76 -18.53
N ALA A 73 -12.92 -4.38 -19.60
CA ALA A 73 -13.55 -3.67 -20.69
C ALA A 73 -14.92 -3.08 -20.29
N ASP A 74 -15.37 -2.04 -20.98
CA ASP A 74 -16.61 -1.32 -20.64
C ASP A 74 -17.87 -2.19 -20.78
N ASP A 75 -17.88 -3.10 -21.75
CA ASP A 75 -18.98 -4.00 -22.03
C ASP A 75 -19.11 -5.14 -21.02
N VAL A 76 -18.05 -5.45 -20.25
CA VAL A 76 -18.06 -6.50 -19.23
C VAL A 76 -18.39 -5.97 -17.82
N VAL A 77 -18.54 -4.65 -17.64
CA VAL A 77 -18.81 -4.05 -16.32
C VAL A 77 -20.02 -4.65 -15.62
N PRO A 78 -21.20 -4.83 -16.26
CA PRO A 78 -22.36 -5.42 -15.56
C PRO A 78 -22.09 -6.83 -15.03
N MET A 79 -21.41 -7.66 -15.83
CA MET A 79 -21.02 -9.02 -15.42
C MET A 79 -19.96 -8.98 -14.30
N ALA A 80 -19.00 -8.07 -14.37
CA ALA A 80 -17.99 -7.91 -13.33
C ALA A 80 -18.62 -7.44 -12.01
N GLU A 81 -19.64 -6.58 -12.04
CA GLU A 81 -20.41 -6.21 -10.86
C GLU A 81 -21.16 -7.40 -10.26
N ASP A 82 -21.83 -8.23 -11.09
CA ASP A 82 -22.45 -9.48 -10.63
C ASP A 82 -21.45 -10.38 -9.92
N ASN A 83 -20.26 -10.54 -10.50
CA ASN A 83 -19.19 -11.38 -9.98
C ASN A 83 -18.62 -10.82 -8.67
N VAL A 84 -18.40 -9.50 -8.57
CA VAL A 84 -17.96 -8.86 -7.33
C VAL A 84 -19.00 -9.02 -6.23
N VAL A 85 -20.28 -8.76 -6.51
CA VAL A 85 -21.37 -8.94 -5.53
C VAL A 85 -21.46 -10.39 -5.07
N GLN A 86 -21.35 -11.36 -5.98
CA GLN A 86 -21.35 -12.78 -5.61
C GLN A 86 -20.13 -13.12 -4.75
N ALA A 87 -18.95 -12.62 -5.09
CA ALA A 87 -17.74 -12.83 -4.30
C ALA A 87 -17.87 -12.27 -2.88
N LEU A 88 -18.48 -11.08 -2.71
CA LEU A 88 -18.74 -10.52 -1.38
C LEU A 88 -19.66 -11.42 -0.56
N ARG A 89 -20.72 -11.98 -1.17
CA ARG A 89 -21.62 -12.93 -0.49
C ARG A 89 -20.92 -14.23 -0.11
N ASP A 90 -20.05 -14.76 -0.98
CA ASP A 90 -19.32 -16.00 -0.71
C ASP A 90 -18.24 -15.84 0.38
N LEU A 91 -17.77 -14.60 0.57
CA LEU A 91 -16.77 -14.22 1.57
C LEU A 91 -17.41 -13.78 2.90
N ASP A 92 -18.70 -13.44 2.91
CA ASP A 92 -19.39 -12.96 4.10
C ASP A 92 -19.31 -13.95 5.27
N GLY A 93 -19.11 -13.42 6.47
CA GLY A 93 -18.92 -14.20 7.70
C GLY A 93 -17.63 -15.02 7.80
N ARG A 94 -16.70 -14.93 6.83
CA ARG A 94 -15.40 -15.60 6.93
C ARG A 94 -14.40 -14.78 7.73
N ASP A 95 -13.67 -15.46 8.61
CA ASP A 95 -12.56 -14.87 9.36
C ASP A 95 -11.26 -14.86 8.57
N GLY A 96 -10.34 -13.98 8.97
CA GLY A 96 -8.96 -13.96 8.45
C GLY A 96 -8.82 -13.37 7.05
N LEU A 97 -9.87 -12.81 6.47
CA LEU A 97 -9.85 -12.13 5.17
C LEU A 97 -8.90 -10.92 5.15
N PRO A 98 -8.39 -10.53 3.96
CA PRO A 98 -7.62 -9.31 3.81
C PRO A 98 -8.54 -8.10 3.86
N LEU A 99 -7.98 -6.89 3.99
CA LEU A 99 -8.73 -5.67 3.73
C LEU A 99 -9.13 -5.65 2.27
N LEU A 100 -10.43 -5.81 2.01
CA LEU A 100 -10.98 -5.88 0.67
C LEU A 100 -11.56 -4.52 0.27
N PHE A 101 -11.21 -4.07 -0.93
CA PHE A 101 -11.74 -2.84 -1.51
C PHE A 101 -12.28 -3.11 -2.91
N VAL A 102 -13.18 -2.24 -3.37
CA VAL A 102 -13.61 -2.22 -4.78
C VAL A 102 -13.15 -0.92 -5.42
N ARG A 103 -12.42 -1.00 -6.55
CA ARG A 103 -12.18 0.19 -7.39
C ARG A 103 -13.37 0.40 -8.28
N VAL A 104 -14.09 1.49 -8.04
CA VAL A 104 -15.33 1.86 -8.72
C VAL A 104 -15.08 2.83 -9.86
N ARG A 105 -16.04 2.99 -10.77
CA ARG A 105 -16.01 3.94 -11.88
C ARG A 105 -16.73 5.26 -11.56
N THR A 106 -17.81 5.20 -10.79
CA THR A 106 -18.69 6.34 -10.48
C THR A 106 -19.17 6.28 -9.04
N ALA A 107 -19.61 7.42 -8.50
CA ALA A 107 -20.17 7.49 -7.15
C ALA A 107 -21.44 6.63 -7.01
N ALA A 108 -22.32 6.62 -8.02
CA ALA A 108 -23.52 5.78 -8.03
C ALA A 108 -23.20 4.27 -7.99
N GLN A 109 -22.02 3.85 -8.43
CA GLN A 109 -21.61 2.44 -8.34
C GLN A 109 -21.41 2.00 -6.88
N ILE A 110 -21.06 2.92 -5.97
CA ILE A 110 -20.92 2.63 -4.53
C ILE A 110 -22.27 2.23 -3.93
N THR A 111 -23.30 3.05 -4.14
CA THR A 111 -24.65 2.82 -3.58
C THR A 111 -25.29 1.58 -4.21
N MET A 112 -25.15 1.41 -5.54
CA MET A 112 -25.63 0.23 -6.26
C MET A 112 -24.99 -1.07 -5.75
N LEU A 113 -23.67 -1.11 -5.58
CA LEU A 113 -22.98 -2.30 -5.05
C LEU A 113 -23.42 -2.60 -3.61
N ALA A 114 -23.58 -1.57 -2.77
CA ALA A 114 -24.04 -1.73 -1.40
C ALA A 114 -25.47 -2.30 -1.33
N GLU A 115 -26.40 -1.78 -2.13
CA GLU A 115 -27.77 -2.28 -2.21
C GLU A 115 -27.79 -3.76 -2.62
N ARG A 116 -27.05 -4.11 -3.68
CA ARG A 116 -27.03 -5.47 -4.21
C ARG A 116 -26.30 -6.46 -3.29
N ALA A 117 -25.23 -6.04 -2.63
CA ALA A 117 -24.51 -6.88 -1.69
C ALA A 117 -25.31 -7.13 -0.40
N GLY A 118 -26.17 -6.20 0.00
CA GLY A 118 -26.87 -6.27 1.29
C GLY A 118 -25.86 -6.31 2.45
N ASP A 119 -26.10 -7.16 3.44
CA ASP A 119 -25.20 -7.30 4.61
C ASP A 119 -23.76 -7.71 4.24
N ALA A 120 -23.58 -8.40 3.11
CA ALA A 120 -22.26 -8.83 2.63
C ALA A 120 -21.32 -7.66 2.31
N ILE A 121 -21.84 -6.42 2.18
CA ILE A 121 -21.02 -5.21 2.09
C ILE A 121 -20.14 -5.00 3.33
N GLY A 122 -20.45 -5.66 4.44
CA GLY A 122 -19.62 -5.73 5.64
C GLY A 122 -18.25 -6.37 5.41
N SER A 123 -18.09 -7.18 4.36
CA SER A 123 -16.82 -7.78 3.95
C SER A 123 -15.82 -6.77 3.36
N LEU A 124 -16.30 -5.58 2.94
CA LEU A 124 -15.43 -4.52 2.43
C LEU A 124 -14.87 -3.65 3.55
N ALA A 125 -13.60 -3.29 3.39
CA ALA A 125 -12.95 -2.20 4.11
C ALA A 125 -13.23 -0.84 3.46
N GLY A 126 -13.63 -0.81 2.19
CA GLY A 126 -13.88 0.45 1.50
C GLY A 126 -13.89 0.41 -0.02
N PHE A 127 -13.70 1.58 -0.61
CA PHE A 127 -13.66 1.80 -2.06
C PHE A 127 -12.38 2.52 -2.50
N VAL A 128 -11.98 2.29 -3.73
CA VAL A 128 -10.88 3.01 -4.38
C VAL A 128 -11.47 3.92 -5.45
N VAL A 129 -11.15 5.20 -5.39
CA VAL A 129 -11.72 6.22 -6.29
C VAL A 129 -10.66 6.62 -7.33
N PRO A 130 -10.85 6.27 -8.61
CA PRO A 130 -9.90 6.61 -9.66
C PRO A 130 -9.89 8.11 -9.96
N LYS A 131 -8.82 8.58 -10.61
CA LYS A 131 -8.75 9.93 -11.21
C LYS A 131 -9.24 11.06 -10.28
N PHE A 132 -8.96 10.96 -8.98
CA PHE A 132 -9.57 11.81 -7.96
C PHE A 132 -9.19 13.29 -8.15
N HIS A 133 -10.20 14.16 -8.17
CA HIS A 133 -10.13 15.61 -8.28
C HIS A 133 -11.37 16.22 -7.61
N ASN A 134 -11.41 17.55 -7.46
CA ASN A 134 -12.58 18.21 -6.87
C ASN A 134 -12.79 19.66 -7.36
N ASP A 135 -12.33 19.98 -8.56
CA ASP A 135 -12.59 21.28 -9.18
C ASP A 135 -14.03 21.44 -9.67
N ASP A 136 -14.76 20.34 -9.83
CA ASP A 136 -16.17 20.28 -10.27
C ASP A 136 -17.10 19.52 -9.31
N GLY A 137 -16.60 19.10 -8.15
CA GLY A 137 -17.34 18.30 -7.17
C GLY A 137 -17.18 16.78 -7.30
N TYR A 138 -16.39 16.28 -8.26
CA TYR A 138 -16.19 14.84 -8.48
C TYR A 138 -15.88 14.07 -7.19
N GLY A 139 -14.89 14.51 -6.41
CA GLY A 139 -14.51 13.84 -5.16
C GLY A 139 -15.58 13.91 -4.08
N GLN A 140 -16.35 15.00 -4.03
CA GLN A 140 -17.47 15.16 -3.10
C GLN A 140 -18.57 14.13 -3.37
N ASP A 141 -18.90 13.85 -4.63
CA ASP A 141 -19.93 12.87 -4.99
C ASP A 141 -19.63 11.46 -4.43
N PHE A 142 -18.35 11.04 -4.44
CA PHE A 142 -17.96 9.74 -3.87
C PHE A 142 -18.04 9.72 -2.34
N LEU A 143 -17.75 10.84 -1.68
CA LEU A 143 -17.88 10.95 -0.22
C LEU A 143 -19.35 10.94 0.19
N ASP A 144 -20.20 11.65 -0.54
CA ASP A 144 -21.64 11.65 -0.30
C ASP A 144 -22.23 10.24 -0.46
N ALA A 145 -21.85 9.53 -1.53
CA ALA A 145 -22.25 8.13 -1.74
C ALA A 145 -21.74 7.19 -0.63
N LEU A 146 -20.51 7.41 -0.13
CA LEU A 146 -19.97 6.67 1.01
C LEU A 146 -20.80 6.93 2.28
N HIS A 147 -21.12 8.19 2.58
CA HIS A 147 -21.91 8.59 3.75
C HIS A 147 -23.34 8.04 3.69
N GLU A 148 -23.94 8.00 2.50
CA GLU A 148 -25.25 7.38 2.28
C GLU A 148 -25.21 5.89 2.66
N VAL A 149 -24.25 5.14 2.11
CA VAL A 149 -24.09 3.71 2.43
C VAL A 149 -23.77 3.48 3.91
N GLN A 150 -22.91 4.30 4.50
CA GLN A 150 -22.56 4.20 5.92
C GLN A 150 -23.78 4.45 6.82
N SER A 151 -24.62 5.43 6.49
CA SER A 151 -25.82 5.79 7.27
C SER A 151 -26.90 4.70 7.20
N ALA A 152 -26.97 3.95 6.11
CA ALA A 152 -27.89 2.81 5.94
C ALA A 152 -27.41 1.54 6.67
N ARG A 153 -26.14 1.48 7.09
CA ARG A 153 -25.55 0.32 7.77
C ARG A 153 -25.75 0.37 9.29
N PRO A 154 -25.80 -0.79 9.97
CA PRO A 154 -25.81 -0.82 11.43
C PRO A 154 -24.57 -0.14 12.01
N ALA A 155 -24.71 0.66 13.07
CA ALA A 155 -23.59 1.37 13.71
C ALA A 155 -22.47 0.45 14.25
N ARG A 156 -22.78 -0.84 14.44
CA ARG A 156 -21.81 -1.89 14.82
C ARG A 156 -20.98 -2.43 13.65
N ALA A 157 -21.35 -2.10 12.42
CA ALA A 157 -20.57 -2.47 11.24
C ALA A 157 -19.32 -1.60 11.18
N GLY A 158 -18.17 -2.18 10.79
CA GLY A 158 -16.94 -1.41 10.59
C GLY A 158 -17.15 -0.27 9.56
N SER A 159 -16.42 0.83 9.74
CA SER A 159 -16.47 1.98 8.84
C SER A 159 -15.87 1.64 7.47
N LEU A 160 -16.63 1.94 6.42
CA LEU A 160 -16.11 1.94 5.07
C LEU A 160 -15.28 3.20 4.87
N ARG A 161 -14.19 3.08 4.12
CA ARG A 161 -13.30 4.20 3.80
C ARG A 161 -13.05 4.32 2.30
N ILE A 162 -12.56 5.47 1.86
CA ILE A 162 -12.06 5.65 0.51
C ILE A 162 -10.52 5.64 0.48
N MET A 163 -10.00 5.21 -0.65
CA MET A 163 -8.63 5.45 -1.07
C MET A 163 -8.63 6.20 -2.42
N PRO A 164 -8.47 7.52 -2.44
CA PRO A 164 -8.39 8.28 -3.68
C PRO A 164 -7.09 7.96 -4.44
N ILE A 165 -7.18 7.79 -5.75
CA ILE A 165 -6.02 7.68 -6.64
C ILE A 165 -5.76 9.03 -7.30
N LEU A 166 -4.58 9.58 -7.05
CA LEU A 166 -4.11 10.81 -7.67
C LEU A 166 -3.43 10.46 -9.00
N GLU A 167 -4.19 10.66 -10.08
CA GLU A 167 -3.76 10.32 -11.45
C GLU A 167 -4.39 11.22 -12.53
N SER A 168 -5.15 12.25 -12.14
CA SER A 168 -5.78 13.19 -13.09
C SER A 168 -4.72 14.01 -13.87
N PRO A 169 -4.85 14.17 -15.19
CA PRO A 169 -3.94 14.99 -16.00
C PRO A 169 -3.74 16.41 -15.46
N ALA A 170 -4.74 17.01 -14.82
CA ALA A 170 -4.65 18.35 -14.27
C ALA A 170 -3.58 18.51 -13.17
N MET A 171 -3.13 17.43 -12.53
CA MET A 171 -2.06 17.49 -11.51
C MET A 171 -0.65 17.41 -12.09
N ILE A 172 -0.50 16.96 -13.35
CA ILE A 172 0.84 16.78 -13.92
C ILE A 172 1.46 18.09 -14.40
N HIS A 173 0.63 19.02 -14.88
CA HIS A 173 1.05 20.34 -15.34
C HIS A 173 1.43 21.23 -14.16
N ALA A 174 2.63 21.82 -14.20
CA ALA A 174 3.15 22.63 -13.11
C ALA A 174 2.28 23.87 -12.83
N GLU A 175 1.64 24.40 -13.87
CA GLU A 175 0.78 25.58 -13.85
C GLU A 175 -0.48 25.37 -12.98
N SER A 176 -1.03 24.16 -12.96
CA SER A 176 -2.26 23.82 -12.26
C SER A 176 -2.05 23.00 -10.98
N ARG A 177 -0.94 22.26 -10.89
CA ARG A 177 -0.67 21.26 -9.85
C ARG A 177 -0.93 21.75 -8.43
N THR A 178 -0.34 22.88 -8.03
CA THR A 178 -0.45 23.39 -6.66
C THR A 178 -1.90 23.66 -6.26
N ARG A 179 -2.69 24.23 -7.17
CA ARG A 179 -4.12 24.49 -6.94
C ARG A 179 -4.88 23.17 -6.80
N VAL A 180 -4.73 22.27 -7.77
CA VAL A 180 -5.41 20.96 -7.79
C VAL A 180 -5.13 20.15 -6.51
N LEU A 181 -3.85 20.06 -6.09
CA LEU A 181 -3.49 19.35 -4.87
C LEU A 181 -4.01 20.04 -3.59
N SER A 182 -4.14 21.37 -3.59
CA SER A 182 -4.71 22.11 -2.45
C SER A 182 -6.21 21.90 -2.33
N ASP A 183 -6.93 21.86 -3.45
CA ASP A 183 -8.37 21.59 -3.49
C ASP A 183 -8.66 20.16 -2.99
N ILE A 184 -7.87 19.18 -3.45
CA ILE A 184 -7.91 17.80 -2.97
C ILE A 184 -7.61 17.74 -1.48
N ALA A 185 -6.52 18.37 -1.02
CA ALA A 185 -6.15 18.35 0.39
C ALA A 185 -7.25 18.92 1.30
N SER A 186 -7.90 20.02 0.87
CA SER A 186 -8.98 20.64 1.63
C SER A 186 -10.18 19.69 1.79
N LEU A 187 -10.60 19.03 0.69
CA LEU A 187 -11.69 18.06 0.72
C LEU A 187 -11.35 16.84 1.60
N LEU A 188 -10.17 16.26 1.41
CA LEU A 188 -9.76 15.08 2.16
C LEU A 188 -9.60 15.38 3.65
N GLN A 189 -9.13 16.58 4.03
CA GLN A 189 -9.03 16.97 5.44
C GLN A 189 -10.40 17.21 6.07
N ALA A 190 -11.35 17.77 5.33
CA ALA A 190 -12.74 17.89 5.80
C ALA A 190 -13.39 16.52 6.08
N ASN A 191 -12.91 15.46 5.43
CA ASN A 191 -13.42 14.08 5.54
C ASN A 191 -12.33 13.11 6.03
N ARG A 192 -11.50 13.55 6.99
CA ARG A 192 -10.26 12.84 7.38
C ARG A 192 -10.45 11.39 7.81
N ASP A 193 -11.57 11.10 8.47
CA ASP A 193 -11.87 9.77 9.02
C ASP A 193 -12.35 8.78 7.95
N ASP A 194 -12.89 9.29 6.84
CA ASP A 194 -13.33 8.51 5.69
C ASP A 194 -12.16 8.11 4.78
N VAL A 195 -11.01 8.77 4.88
CA VAL A 195 -9.86 8.53 4.00
C VAL A 195 -8.86 7.60 4.68
N LEU A 196 -8.70 6.39 4.13
CA LEU A 196 -7.73 5.43 4.65
C LEU A 196 -6.31 5.76 4.19
N ALA A 197 -6.10 5.92 2.88
CA ALA A 197 -4.79 6.21 2.29
C ALA A 197 -4.96 6.88 0.93
N VAL A 198 -3.99 7.71 0.55
CA VAL A 198 -3.92 8.33 -0.77
C VAL A 198 -3.02 7.49 -1.66
N ARG A 199 -3.46 7.20 -2.89
CA ARG A 199 -2.71 6.40 -3.85
C ARG A 199 -2.24 7.28 -5.01
N ILE A 200 -1.23 6.84 -5.74
CA ILE A 200 -0.71 7.54 -6.92
C ILE A 200 -0.82 6.62 -8.13
N GLY A 201 -1.49 7.08 -9.19
CA GLY A 201 -1.57 6.39 -10.48
C GLY A 201 -0.61 7.04 -11.47
N THR A 202 0.53 6.40 -11.71
CA THR A 202 1.60 7.00 -12.51
C THR A 202 1.51 6.68 -14.00
N THR A 203 0.70 5.69 -14.37
CA THR A 203 0.48 5.30 -15.76
C THR A 203 -0.31 6.39 -16.49
N ASP A 204 -1.44 6.83 -15.94
CA ASP A 204 -2.21 7.96 -16.47
C ASP A 204 -1.37 9.23 -16.57
N LEU A 205 -0.61 9.55 -15.51
CA LEU A 205 0.32 10.68 -15.51
C LEU A 205 1.35 10.58 -16.65
N SER A 206 2.00 9.42 -16.79
CA SER A 206 2.99 9.21 -17.86
C SER A 206 2.37 9.32 -19.26
N SER A 207 1.12 8.88 -19.40
CA SER A 207 0.41 8.86 -20.69
C SER A 207 0.18 10.26 -21.27
N VAL A 208 0.02 11.29 -20.42
CA VAL A 208 -0.11 12.69 -20.84
C VAL A 208 1.09 13.15 -21.69
N PHE A 209 2.28 12.61 -21.42
CA PHE A 209 3.50 12.90 -22.17
C PHE A 209 3.87 11.81 -23.19
N GLY A 210 3.00 10.82 -23.41
CA GLY A 210 3.31 9.66 -24.25
C GLY A 210 4.46 8.80 -23.72
N LEU A 211 4.72 8.86 -22.40
CA LEU A 211 5.79 8.13 -21.76
C LEU A 211 5.30 6.77 -21.26
N ARG A 212 6.15 5.77 -21.41
CA ARG A 212 6.01 4.47 -20.74
C ARG A 212 7.34 4.08 -20.14
N ARG A 213 7.33 3.76 -18.85
CA ARG A 213 8.53 3.41 -18.10
C ARG A 213 9.06 2.05 -18.54
N SER A 214 10.38 1.95 -18.72
CA SER A 214 11.04 0.66 -18.95
C SER A 214 11.33 -0.04 -17.63
N ARG A 215 11.46 -1.37 -17.67
CA ARG A 215 11.78 -2.21 -16.51
C ARG A 215 13.10 -1.86 -15.80
N ASP A 216 14.02 -1.25 -16.55
CA ASP A 216 15.36 -0.90 -16.09
C ASP A 216 15.37 0.43 -15.32
N LEU A 217 14.24 1.16 -15.34
CA LEU A 217 14.05 2.45 -14.70
C LEU A 217 13.02 2.36 -13.57
N THR A 218 13.26 3.12 -12.52
CA THR A 218 12.26 3.40 -11.48
C THR A 218 11.39 4.58 -11.92
N ILE A 219 10.22 4.74 -11.31
CA ILE A 219 9.37 5.89 -11.59
C ILE A 219 10.05 7.21 -11.23
N TYR A 220 11.01 7.18 -10.33
CA TYR A 220 11.84 8.31 -9.92
C TYR A 220 12.83 8.75 -11.00
N ASP A 221 13.12 7.91 -11.99
CA ASP A 221 13.91 8.29 -13.16
C ASP A 221 13.04 9.03 -14.22
N VAL A 222 11.71 8.99 -14.10
CA VAL A 222 10.77 9.74 -14.92
C VAL A 222 10.46 11.08 -14.25
N ASN A 223 11.37 12.05 -14.40
CA ASN A 223 11.37 13.31 -13.63
C ASN A 223 10.03 14.07 -13.61
N VAL A 224 9.28 14.08 -14.73
CA VAL A 224 7.97 14.74 -14.79
C VAL A 224 6.98 14.13 -13.80
N VAL A 225 7.03 12.81 -13.60
CA VAL A 225 6.21 12.09 -12.61
C VAL A 225 6.82 12.17 -11.21
N ALA A 226 8.14 12.00 -11.10
CA ALA A 226 8.84 12.08 -9.81
C ALA A 226 8.59 13.43 -9.10
N SER A 227 8.54 14.53 -9.86
CA SER A 227 8.20 15.85 -9.33
C SER A 227 6.77 15.91 -8.72
N VAL A 228 5.80 15.25 -9.37
CA VAL A 228 4.42 15.17 -8.87
C VAL A 228 4.36 14.36 -7.58
N ILE A 229 5.08 13.23 -7.51
CA ILE A 229 5.17 12.42 -6.30
C ILE A 229 5.70 13.26 -5.13
N GLY A 230 6.77 14.03 -5.37
CA GLY A 230 7.32 14.95 -4.37
C GLY A 230 6.30 15.98 -3.88
N ASP A 231 5.51 16.57 -4.79
CA ASP A 231 4.48 17.55 -4.44
C ASP A 231 3.29 16.92 -3.71
N ILE A 232 2.88 15.71 -4.09
CA ILE A 232 1.84 14.93 -3.39
C ILE A 232 2.27 14.67 -1.94
N VAL A 233 3.49 14.17 -1.73
CA VAL A 233 4.05 13.94 -0.38
C VAL A 233 4.16 15.25 0.38
N ASN A 234 4.67 16.28 -0.27
CA ASN A 234 4.82 17.58 0.35
C ASN A 234 3.48 18.16 0.78
N ILE A 235 2.36 17.98 0.06
CA ILE A 235 1.07 18.61 0.41
C ILE A 235 0.22 17.72 1.32
N LEU A 236 0.10 16.44 1.00
CA LEU A 236 -0.83 15.52 1.67
C LEU A 236 -0.16 14.71 2.79
N GLY A 237 1.16 14.54 2.76
CA GLY A 237 1.92 13.73 3.74
C GLY A 237 2.47 14.51 4.94
N ARG A 238 2.10 15.80 5.09
CA ARG A 238 2.67 16.72 6.09
C ARG A 238 2.34 16.31 7.53
N GLY A 239 3.35 16.37 8.40
CA GLY A 239 3.13 16.38 9.84
C GLY A 239 2.60 15.05 10.42
N SER A 240 2.07 15.14 11.63
CA SER A 240 1.39 14.04 12.32
C SER A 240 0.02 13.75 11.74
N ASP A 241 -0.64 14.71 11.09
CA ASP A 241 -2.03 14.59 10.60
C ASP A 241 -2.16 14.36 9.10
N GLY A 242 -1.03 14.22 8.41
CA GLY A 242 -0.96 13.85 7.00
C GLY A 242 -1.58 12.48 6.72
N PHE A 243 -1.87 12.25 5.44
CA PHE A 243 -2.35 10.97 4.94
C PHE A 243 -1.18 10.01 4.71
N THR A 244 -1.43 8.71 4.87
CA THR A 244 -0.55 7.68 4.33
C THR A 244 -0.62 7.73 2.80
N ILE A 245 0.51 7.88 2.14
CA ILE A 245 0.61 7.90 0.68
C ILE A 245 1.26 6.60 0.23
N THR A 246 0.64 5.87 -0.71
CA THR A 246 1.15 4.56 -1.15
C THR A 246 1.94 4.65 -2.45
N GLY A 247 2.97 3.82 -2.57
CA GLY A 247 3.77 3.64 -3.79
C GLY A 247 2.94 3.31 -5.03
N PRO A 248 3.29 3.87 -6.21
CA PRO A 248 2.59 3.58 -7.45
C PRO A 248 2.87 2.16 -7.94
N VAL A 249 2.16 1.74 -8.98
CA VAL A 249 2.27 0.38 -9.51
C VAL A 249 3.62 0.09 -10.16
N TRP A 250 4.14 -1.11 -9.94
CA TRP A 250 5.19 -1.70 -10.77
C TRP A 250 4.56 -2.55 -11.88
N GLU A 251 4.69 -2.12 -13.14
CA GLU A 251 3.95 -2.67 -14.28
C GLU A 251 4.58 -3.90 -14.95
N HIS A 252 5.73 -4.37 -14.47
CA HIS A 252 6.49 -5.45 -15.11
C HIS A 252 6.42 -6.77 -14.32
N TYR A 253 6.13 -7.87 -15.01
CA TYR A 253 6.05 -9.22 -14.42
C TYR A 253 6.58 -10.35 -15.34
N ALA A 254 7.17 -10.03 -16.51
CA ALA A 254 7.64 -11.00 -17.50
C ALA A 254 9.11 -10.77 -17.91
N ASP A 255 9.81 -11.85 -18.30
CA ASP A 255 11.22 -11.84 -18.70
C ASP A 255 11.41 -11.32 -20.13
N THR A 256 12.24 -10.28 -20.31
CA THR A 256 12.83 -9.94 -21.62
C THR A 256 14.30 -9.58 -21.44
N GLU A 257 14.98 -9.40 -22.58
CA GLU A 257 16.34 -8.88 -22.67
C GLU A 257 16.50 -7.57 -21.87
N ARG A 258 17.60 -7.50 -21.09
CA ARG A 258 17.99 -6.36 -20.25
C ARG A 258 19.00 -5.48 -20.99
N LEU A 259 18.87 -4.15 -20.85
CA LEU A 259 19.85 -3.21 -21.37
C LEU A 259 20.78 -2.68 -20.28
N LEU A 260 20.27 -2.42 -19.07
CA LEU A 260 21.06 -1.92 -17.94
C LEU A 260 21.63 -3.04 -17.05
N ARG A 261 22.72 -2.73 -16.34
CA ARG A 261 23.34 -3.65 -15.37
C ARG A 261 22.43 -3.83 -14.15
N PRO A 262 22.29 -5.06 -13.61
CA PRO A 262 21.50 -5.29 -12.42
C PRO A 262 22.05 -4.56 -11.20
N GLN A 263 21.17 -4.05 -10.34
CA GLN A 263 21.54 -3.19 -9.21
C GLN A 263 21.39 -3.86 -7.83
N LEU A 264 21.17 -5.18 -7.80
CA LEU A 264 21.06 -5.94 -6.55
C LEU A 264 22.45 -6.34 -6.01
N ARG A 265 22.85 -5.75 -4.88
CA ARG A 265 24.15 -6.03 -4.22
C ARG A 265 24.29 -7.51 -3.86
N LEU A 266 25.50 -8.07 -3.98
CA LEU A 266 25.77 -9.48 -3.65
C LEU A 266 25.92 -9.70 -2.14
N THR A 267 26.60 -8.79 -1.45
CA THR A 267 27.00 -8.93 -0.03
C THR A 267 25.87 -9.39 0.89
N PRO A 268 24.67 -8.77 0.89
CA PRO A 268 23.60 -9.18 1.80
C PRO A 268 23.13 -10.62 1.58
N PHE A 269 23.18 -11.11 0.34
CA PHE A 269 22.79 -12.47 -0.01
C PHE A 269 23.91 -13.47 0.30
N ALA A 270 25.17 -13.08 0.14
CA ALA A 270 26.29 -13.94 0.51
C ALA A 270 26.37 -14.13 2.04
N GLU A 271 26.14 -13.06 2.81
CA GLU A 271 26.09 -13.10 4.27
C GLU A 271 24.93 -13.96 4.81
N ALA A 272 23.78 -13.94 4.13
CA ALA A 272 22.64 -14.80 4.43
C ALA A 272 22.75 -16.21 3.82
N HIS A 273 23.83 -16.55 3.11
CA HIS A 273 23.99 -17.81 2.36
C HIS A 273 22.90 -18.07 1.28
N GLU A 274 22.31 -17.00 0.73
CA GLU A 274 21.17 -17.00 -0.20
C GLU A 274 21.50 -16.48 -1.62
N GLU A 275 22.66 -16.86 -2.14
CA GLU A 275 23.13 -16.43 -3.46
C GLU A 275 22.25 -16.96 -4.61
N ASN A 276 21.62 -18.12 -4.39
CA ASN A 276 20.66 -18.69 -5.34
C ASN A 276 19.37 -17.87 -5.40
N LEU A 277 18.85 -17.42 -4.25
CA LEU A 277 17.72 -16.49 -4.20
C LEU A 277 18.05 -15.20 -4.95
N ARG A 278 19.25 -14.63 -4.73
CA ARG A 278 19.72 -13.47 -5.51
C ARG A 278 19.66 -13.73 -7.02
N ARG A 279 20.17 -14.88 -7.47
CA ARG A 279 20.14 -15.26 -8.90
C ARG A 279 18.69 -15.34 -9.41
N GLN A 280 17.78 -15.92 -8.64
CA GLN A 280 16.36 -16.01 -9.02
C GLN A 280 15.69 -14.63 -9.12
N LEU A 281 15.93 -13.74 -8.14
CA LEU A 281 15.42 -12.36 -8.15
C LEU A 281 15.95 -11.59 -9.36
N LEU A 282 17.23 -11.79 -9.69
CA LEU A 282 17.84 -11.21 -10.87
C LEU A 282 17.24 -11.76 -12.15
N VAL A 283 17.05 -13.08 -12.28
CA VAL A 283 16.41 -13.67 -13.46
C VAL A 283 15.02 -13.06 -13.68
N LYS A 284 14.22 -12.94 -12.61
CA LYS A 284 12.86 -12.37 -12.64
C LYS A 284 12.79 -10.84 -12.74
N ASN A 285 13.92 -10.15 -12.85
CA ASN A 285 13.99 -8.69 -12.92
C ASN A 285 13.39 -7.93 -11.71
N TYR A 286 13.45 -8.51 -10.51
CA TYR A 286 12.90 -7.88 -9.30
C TYR A 286 13.82 -6.86 -8.64
N ASP A 287 15.06 -6.70 -9.10
CA ASP A 287 15.96 -5.68 -8.59
C ASP A 287 15.47 -4.25 -8.85
N GLY A 288 14.84 -4.01 -10.01
CA GLY A 288 14.19 -2.73 -10.30
C GLY A 288 13.05 -2.43 -9.32
N LEU A 289 12.21 -3.41 -9.03
CA LEU A 289 11.11 -3.30 -8.06
C LEU A 289 11.65 -3.07 -6.63
N LEU A 290 12.65 -3.84 -6.18
CA LEU A 290 13.27 -3.65 -4.86
C LEU A 290 13.88 -2.25 -4.73
N ARG A 291 14.53 -1.76 -5.79
CA ARG A 291 15.08 -0.39 -5.83
C ARG A 291 13.97 0.65 -5.74
N GLU A 292 12.88 0.48 -6.49
CA GLU A 292 11.75 1.39 -6.44
C GLU A 292 11.08 1.40 -5.06
N ILE A 293 10.85 0.25 -4.43
CA ILE A 293 10.29 0.19 -3.06
C ILE A 293 11.20 0.92 -2.06
N THR A 294 12.51 0.77 -2.22
CA THR A 294 13.48 1.51 -1.39
C THR A 294 13.35 3.02 -1.59
N LEU A 295 13.16 3.48 -2.83
CA LEU A 295 12.94 4.89 -3.15
C LEU A 295 11.55 5.38 -2.70
N ASP A 296 10.51 4.54 -2.76
CA ASP A 296 9.18 4.81 -2.22
C ASP A 296 9.31 5.18 -0.73
N HIS A 297 9.96 4.34 0.07
CA HIS A 297 10.22 4.61 1.49
C HIS A 297 11.07 5.87 1.72
N ALA A 298 12.13 6.06 0.94
CA ALA A 298 13.00 7.23 1.06
C ALA A 298 12.27 8.55 0.75
N ASN A 299 11.24 8.51 -0.09
CA ASN A 299 10.42 9.67 -0.45
C ASN A 299 9.13 9.79 0.38
N GLY A 300 8.98 8.99 1.45
CA GLY A 300 7.86 9.11 2.39
C GLY A 300 6.58 8.37 1.96
N LEU A 301 6.66 7.49 0.96
CA LEU A 301 5.58 6.61 0.57
C LEU A 301 5.65 5.32 1.39
N LEU A 302 4.51 4.70 1.64
CA LEU A 302 4.40 3.47 2.43
C LEU A 302 3.43 2.49 1.77
N GLY A 303 3.88 1.24 1.63
CA GLY A 303 3.16 0.24 0.85
C GLY A 303 3.20 0.54 -0.65
N LYS A 304 2.60 -0.34 -1.45
CA LYS A 304 2.66 -0.25 -2.92
C LYS A 304 1.46 -0.91 -3.57
N THR A 305 1.03 -0.35 -4.70
CA THR A 305 0.11 -1.02 -5.61
C THR A 305 0.82 -2.16 -6.33
N VAL A 306 0.30 -3.38 -6.26
CA VAL A 306 0.86 -4.54 -6.97
C VAL A 306 -0.19 -5.22 -7.85
N ILE A 307 0.25 -5.73 -8.99
CA ILE A 307 -0.61 -6.40 -9.99
C ILE A 307 -0.34 -7.89 -10.10
N HIS A 308 0.64 -8.41 -9.37
CA HIS A 308 1.03 -9.81 -9.41
C HIS A 308 1.34 -10.34 -8.00
N PRO A 309 0.86 -11.55 -7.63
CA PRO A 309 1.09 -12.12 -6.31
C PRO A 309 2.54 -12.20 -5.87
N SER A 310 3.48 -12.43 -6.81
CA SER A 310 4.91 -12.52 -6.48
C SER A 310 5.53 -11.21 -6.00
N HIS A 311 4.85 -10.07 -6.16
CA HIS A 311 5.34 -8.79 -5.64
C HIS A 311 5.02 -8.61 -4.15
N VAL A 312 4.02 -9.32 -3.63
CA VAL A 312 3.59 -9.26 -2.23
C VAL A 312 4.74 -9.53 -1.25
N PRO A 313 5.47 -10.67 -1.35
CA PRO A 313 6.59 -10.94 -0.44
C PRO A 313 7.70 -9.89 -0.55
N LEU A 314 7.95 -9.32 -1.74
CA LEU A 314 8.99 -8.30 -1.94
C LEU A 314 8.69 -7.01 -1.18
N VAL A 315 7.45 -6.51 -1.30
CA VAL A 315 7.01 -5.30 -0.61
C VAL A 315 6.95 -5.53 0.90
N HIS A 316 6.40 -6.68 1.34
CA HIS A 316 6.25 -6.97 2.76
C HIS A 316 7.61 -7.16 3.46
N ALA A 317 8.56 -7.90 2.85
CA ALA A 317 9.89 -8.08 3.42
C ALA A 317 10.64 -6.75 3.60
N LEU A 318 10.54 -5.83 2.63
CA LEU A 318 11.13 -4.48 2.74
C LEU A 318 10.37 -3.55 3.69
N SER A 319 9.16 -3.92 4.14
CA SER A 319 8.36 -3.12 5.07
C SER A 319 8.69 -3.40 6.54
N VAL A 320 9.30 -4.56 6.84
CA VAL A 320 9.72 -4.96 8.20
C VAL A 320 10.75 -3.98 8.75
N ILE A 321 10.61 -3.63 10.03
CA ILE A 321 11.52 -2.71 10.71
C ILE A 321 12.74 -3.47 11.23
N SER A 322 13.93 -2.94 10.98
CA SER A 322 15.14 -3.53 11.55
C SER A 322 15.17 -3.36 13.08
N HIS A 323 15.82 -4.29 13.79
CA HIS A 323 15.98 -4.17 15.24
C HIS A 323 16.64 -2.84 15.66
N GLU A 324 17.61 -2.37 14.88
CA GLU A 324 18.30 -1.11 15.12
C GLU A 324 17.34 0.09 15.01
N GLU A 325 16.61 0.23 13.90
CA GLU A 325 15.65 1.34 13.72
C GLU A 325 14.56 1.34 14.79
N TYR A 326 14.12 0.16 15.22
CA TYR A 326 13.15 0.03 16.31
C TYR A 326 13.72 0.56 17.64
N LEU A 327 14.93 0.16 18.03
CA LEU A 327 15.55 0.64 19.25
C LEU A 327 15.82 2.15 19.22
N ASP A 328 16.21 2.69 18.07
CA ASP A 328 16.31 4.14 17.88
C ASP A 328 14.98 4.85 18.08
N ALA A 329 13.91 4.32 17.47
CA ALA A 329 12.59 4.91 17.59
C ALA A 329 12.05 4.87 19.03
N VAL A 330 12.28 3.77 19.75
CA VAL A 330 11.95 3.66 21.19
C VAL A 330 12.76 4.66 22.01
N ALA A 331 14.05 4.80 21.76
CA ALA A 331 14.90 5.74 22.49
C ALA A 331 14.50 7.20 22.25
N ILE A 332 14.13 7.55 21.00
CA ILE A 332 13.71 8.90 20.64
C ILE A 332 12.37 9.27 21.30
N THR A 333 11.40 8.35 21.29
CA THR A 333 10.06 8.59 21.83
C THR A 333 9.96 8.44 23.35
N ALA A 334 11.05 8.05 24.02
CA ALA A 334 11.07 7.85 25.47
C ALA A 334 10.78 9.17 26.23
N PRO A 335 9.95 9.15 27.29
CA PRO A 335 9.67 10.34 28.07
C PRO A 335 10.94 10.98 28.65
N GLY A 336 11.06 12.31 28.51
CA GLY A 336 12.23 13.05 28.98
C GLY A 336 13.46 13.00 28.07
N SER A 337 13.35 12.38 26.89
CA SER A 337 14.37 12.48 25.84
C SER A 337 14.50 13.95 25.38
N ALA A 338 15.73 14.47 25.38
CA ALA A 338 16.00 15.84 24.94
C ALA A 338 17.43 15.94 24.37
N GLY A 339 17.63 16.90 23.47
CA GLY A 339 18.92 17.14 22.82
C GLY A 339 19.30 16.00 21.88
N VAL A 340 20.57 15.61 21.93
CA VAL A 340 21.17 14.59 21.08
C VAL A 340 21.76 13.46 21.91
N ALA A 341 21.67 12.24 21.41
CA ALA A 341 22.34 11.09 22.01
C ALA A 341 22.90 10.16 20.93
N ALA A 342 23.89 9.34 21.27
CA ALA A 342 24.30 8.24 20.41
C ALA A 342 23.15 7.21 20.31
N SER A 343 22.97 6.61 19.13
CA SER A 343 22.05 5.47 18.95
C SER A 343 22.40 4.33 19.92
N PRO A 344 21.46 3.44 20.27
CA PRO A 344 21.75 2.25 21.08
C PRO A 344 22.86 1.38 20.48
N TYR A 345 22.93 1.30 19.15
CA TYR A 345 24.01 0.61 18.41
C TYR A 345 25.31 1.43 18.28
N ARG A 346 25.33 2.70 18.74
CA ARG A 346 26.47 3.63 18.75
C ARG A 346 27.12 3.88 17.39
N ASN A 347 26.35 3.75 16.32
CA ASN A 347 26.79 3.94 14.94
C ASN A 347 26.28 5.24 14.31
N LYS A 348 25.35 5.95 14.96
CA LYS A 348 24.78 7.23 14.50
C LYS A 348 24.27 8.09 15.65
N MET A 349 23.86 9.31 15.34
CA MET A 349 23.30 10.28 16.27
C MET A 349 21.77 10.28 16.17
N ASN A 350 21.10 10.25 17.32
CA ASN A 350 19.68 10.48 17.45
C ASN A 350 19.43 11.91 17.95
N GLU A 351 18.78 12.73 17.14
CA GLU A 351 18.27 14.04 17.54
C GLU A 351 16.80 13.90 17.95
N MET A 352 16.51 14.01 19.25
CA MET A 352 15.21 13.58 19.80
C MET A 352 14.04 14.35 19.18
N LYS A 353 14.17 15.68 19.06
CA LYS A 353 13.09 16.53 18.50
C LYS A 353 12.95 16.40 16.97
N PRO A 354 14.02 16.52 16.15
CA PRO A 354 13.92 16.35 14.71
C PRO A 354 13.47 14.94 14.27
N HIS A 355 13.91 13.90 14.97
CA HIS A 355 13.58 12.51 14.61
C HIS A 355 12.27 12.02 15.22
N GLN A 356 11.56 12.82 16.03
CA GLN A 356 10.33 12.42 16.72
C GLN A 356 9.29 11.82 15.77
N MET A 357 8.98 12.50 14.67
CA MET A 357 7.97 12.05 13.71
C MET A 357 8.42 10.79 12.96
N TRP A 358 9.71 10.68 12.65
CA TRP A 358 10.26 9.46 12.07
C TRP A 358 10.10 8.29 13.05
N ALA A 359 10.44 8.49 14.32
CA ALA A 359 10.34 7.46 15.34
C ALA A 359 8.89 6.99 15.55
N GLU A 360 7.94 7.92 15.65
CA GLU A 360 6.50 7.58 15.77
C GLU A 360 6.00 6.76 14.56
N LYS A 361 6.37 7.14 13.34
CA LYS A 361 6.02 6.39 12.12
C LYS A 361 6.70 5.02 12.09
N THR A 362 7.96 4.92 12.54
CA THR A 362 8.70 3.66 12.64
C THR A 362 8.05 2.71 13.64
N LEU A 363 7.59 3.20 14.80
CA LEU A 363 6.88 2.36 15.78
C LEU A 363 5.52 1.88 15.24
N LEU A 364 4.79 2.72 14.51
CA LEU A 364 3.54 2.32 13.86
C LEU A 364 3.78 1.25 12.78
N ARG A 365 4.86 1.37 12.00
CA ARG A 365 5.29 0.33 11.05
C ARG A 365 5.73 -0.95 11.76
N ALA A 366 6.39 -0.84 12.91
CA ALA A 366 6.77 -1.99 13.73
C ALA A 366 5.52 -2.74 14.24
N ASP A 367 4.45 -2.04 14.60
CA ASP A 367 3.17 -2.67 14.91
C ASP A 367 2.58 -3.39 13.68
N ALA A 368 2.60 -2.74 12.51
CA ALA A 368 2.02 -3.27 11.28
C ALA A 368 2.78 -4.47 10.68
N PHE A 369 4.11 -4.43 10.64
CA PHE A 369 4.97 -5.39 9.94
C PHE A 369 5.94 -6.14 10.84
N GLY A 370 5.99 -5.83 12.13
CA GLY A 370 6.92 -6.44 13.07
C GLY A 370 8.32 -5.82 13.05
N VAL A 371 9.15 -6.30 13.97
CA VAL A 371 10.56 -5.94 14.13
C VAL A 371 11.39 -7.20 13.92
N ALA A 372 12.33 -7.13 12.98
CA ALA A 372 13.27 -8.20 12.70
C ALA A 372 14.09 -8.54 13.95
N SER A 373 14.44 -9.81 14.12
CA SER A 373 15.48 -10.24 15.06
C SER A 373 16.81 -9.55 14.73
N PRO A 374 17.71 -9.33 15.71
CA PRO A 374 18.99 -8.64 15.48
C PRO A 374 19.85 -9.23 14.35
N GLU A 375 19.74 -10.54 14.12
CA GLU A 375 20.49 -11.27 13.09
C GLU A 375 19.70 -11.45 11.79
N ALA A 376 18.39 -11.18 11.78
CA ALA A 376 17.54 -11.37 10.61
C ALA A 376 17.63 -10.18 9.67
N THR A 377 17.78 -10.47 8.38
CA THR A 377 17.83 -9.49 7.30
C THR A 377 16.58 -9.57 6.44
N PHE A 378 16.39 -8.59 5.54
CA PHE A 378 15.31 -8.65 4.56
C PHE A 378 15.41 -9.89 3.65
N VAL A 379 16.61 -10.45 3.46
CA VAL A 379 16.83 -11.66 2.64
C VAL A 379 16.19 -12.88 3.32
N ASP A 380 16.29 -12.99 4.65
CA ASP A 380 15.65 -14.06 5.41
C ASP A 380 14.12 -14.00 5.33
N PHE A 381 13.55 -12.79 5.35
CA PHE A 381 12.11 -12.61 5.14
C PHE A 381 11.68 -12.96 3.71
N LEU A 382 12.50 -12.62 2.71
CA LEU A 382 12.25 -12.99 1.32
C LEU A 382 12.30 -14.50 1.12
N GLU A 383 13.32 -15.18 1.64
CA GLU A 383 13.44 -16.64 1.59
C GLU A 383 12.20 -17.28 2.18
N ALA A 384 11.88 -16.97 3.44
CA ALA A 384 10.75 -17.55 4.14
C ALA A 384 9.39 -17.27 3.45
N SER A 385 9.27 -16.14 2.75
CA SER A 385 8.02 -15.70 2.10
C SER A 385 7.88 -16.13 0.63
N MET A 386 8.95 -16.65 0.02
CA MET A 386 8.97 -17.08 -1.38
C MET A 386 9.05 -18.60 -1.55
N LEU A 387 9.21 -19.35 -0.44
CA LEU A 387 8.92 -20.78 -0.34
C LEU A 387 7.43 -21.06 -0.54
#